data_AF-A0A380FJZ6-F1
#
_entry.id   AF-A0A380FJZ6-F1
#
_cell.length_a   1.000
_cell.length_b   1.000
_cell.length_c   1.000
_cell.angle_alpha   90.00
_cell.angle_beta   90.00
_cell.angle_gamma   90.00
#
_symmetry.space_group_name_H-M   'P 1'
#
loop_
_entity.id
_entity.type
_entity.pdbx_description
1 polymer ?
#
loop_
_entity_poly.entity_id
_entity_poly.type
_entity_poly.pdbx_seq_one_letter_code
_entity_poly.pdbx_strand_id
1 'polypeptide(L)' 'MTKGILGRKIGMTQVFGENGDLIPVTVVEASQNVVLQKKTEEVDGYNAIQVGYEDKKSLQKR' A
#
# COMPACT_ATOMS: atom_id res chain seq x y z
N MET A 1 2.76 1.74 -17.88
CA MET A 1 2.90 0.86 -16.69
C MET A 1 2.83 1.72 -15.45
N THR A 2 1.86 1.48 -14.58
CA THR A 2 1.66 2.27 -13.35
C THR A 2 2.12 1.44 -12.16
N LYS A 3 2.94 2.03 -11.28
CA LYS A 3 3.38 1.40 -10.03
C LYS A 3 2.42 1.84 -8.90
N GLY A 4 2.07 0.91 -8.02
CA GLY A 4 1.22 1.18 -6.86
C GLY A 4 1.52 0.20 -5.73
N ILE A 5 1.29 0.64 -4.49
CA ILE A 5 1.43 -0.15 -3.26
C ILE A 5 0.25 0.15 -2.35
N LEU A 6 -0.09 -0.81 -1.48
CA LEU A 6 -1.05 -0.60 -0.40
C LEU A 6 -0.29 -0.11 0.84
N GLY A 7 -0.94 0.76 1.61
CA GLY A 7 -0.39 1.32 2.83
C GLY A 7 -1.47 1.88 3.74
N ARG A 8 -1.14 2.00 5.03
CA ARG A 8 -2.01 2.54 6.07
C ARG A 8 -1.63 3.98 6.39
N LYS A 9 -2.62 4.88 6.44
CA LYS A 9 -2.40 6.25 6.91
C LYS A 9 -2.11 6.22 8.42
N ILE A 10 -0.93 6.67 8.81
CA ILE A 10 -0.52 6.75 10.21
C ILE A 10 -0.86 8.11 10.81
N GLY A 11 -0.66 9.19 10.04
CA GLY A 11 -0.89 10.53 10.54
C GLY A 11 -0.32 11.60 9.63
N MET A 12 -0.21 12.81 10.16
CA MET A 12 0.34 13.96 9.46
C MET A 12 1.40 14.62 10.33
N THR A 13 2.46 15.13 9.71
CA THR A 13 3.55 15.84 10.37
C THR A 13 4.10 16.90 9.41
N GLN A 14 5.17 17.57 9.79
CA GLN A 14 5.90 18.52 8.95
C GLN A 14 7.38 18.14 8.89
N VAL A 15 7.99 18.38 7.74
CA VAL A 15 9.43 18.23 7.52
C VAL A 15 9.99 19.54 6.95
N PHE A 16 11.25 19.83 7.26
CA PHE A 16 11.94 20.97 6.67
C PHE A 16 12.66 20.52 5.40
N GLY A 17 12.40 21.20 4.28
CA GLY A 17 13.11 21.01 3.03
C GLY A 17 14.54 21.56 3.09
N GLU A 18 15.35 21.26 2.07
CA GLU A 18 16.77 21.64 2.02
C GLU A 18 17.00 23.16 2.10
N ASN A 19 16.03 23.96 1.63
CA ASN A 19 16.08 25.43 1.66
C ASN A 19 15.48 26.03 2.94
N GLY A 20 15.09 25.21 3.93
CA GLY A 20 14.46 25.64 5.17
C GLY A 20 12.93 25.79 5.12
N ASP A 21 12.31 25.45 3.98
CA ASP A 21 10.85 25.51 3.82
C ASP A 21 10.15 24.46 4.69
N LEU A 22 9.02 24.83 5.32
CA LEU A 22 8.18 23.91 6.09
C LEU A 22 7.16 23.22 5.18
N ILE A 23 7.30 21.90 5.03
CA ILE A 23 6.46 21.08 4.15
C ILE A 23 5.55 20.17 4.99
N PRO A 24 4.22 20.35 4.96
CA PRO A 24 3.30 19.44 5.61
C PRO A 24 3.18 18.13 4.82
N VAL A 25 3.28 17.00 5.51
CA VAL A 25 3.31 15.65 4.92
C VAL A 25 2.35 14.70 5.62
N THR A 26 1.84 13.71 4.88
CA THR A 26 1.09 12.58 5.43
C THR A 26 2.00 11.36 5.50
N VAL A 27 2.10 10.75 6.67
CA VAL A 27 2.87 9.52 6.88
C VAL A 27 1.99 8.33 6.51
N VAL A 28 2.43 7.57 5.50
CA VAL A 28 1.81 6.31 5.09
C VAL A 28 2.78 5.18 5.38
N GLU A 29 2.36 4.22 6.20
CA GLU A 29 3.10 2.99 6.46
C GLU A 29 2.79 1.99 5.35
N ALA A 30 3.82 1.62 4.58
CA ALA A 30 3.74 0.55 3.60
C ALA A 30 4.44 -0.68 4.17
N SER A 31 3.69 -1.50 4.91
CA SER A 31 4.15 -2.80 5.38
C SER A 31 4.18 -3.83 4.23
N GLN A 32 4.30 -5.12 4.53
CA GLN A 32 4.51 -6.15 3.52
C GLN A 32 3.37 -6.21 2.49
N ASN A 33 3.71 -5.92 1.24
CA ASN A 33 2.83 -6.01 0.08
C ASN A 33 3.19 -7.27 -0.73
N VAL A 34 2.29 -8.25 -0.79
CA VAL A 34 2.53 -9.52 -1.49
C VAL A 34 1.65 -9.60 -2.73
N VAL A 35 2.22 -9.97 -3.88
CA VAL A 35 1.42 -10.25 -5.08
C VAL A 35 0.68 -11.57 -4.90
N LEU A 36 -0.64 -11.51 -4.84
CA LEU A 36 -1.49 -12.70 -4.64
C LEU A 36 -1.90 -13.33 -5.97
N GLN A 37 -2.26 -12.50 -6.96
CA GLN A 37 -2.73 -12.98 -8.25
C GLN A 37 -2.34 -12.00 -9.37
N LYS A 38 -1.98 -12.56 -10.52
CA LYS A 38 -1.94 -11.84 -11.80
C LYS A 38 -3.21 -12.16 -12.56
N LYS A 39 -4.03 -11.14 -12.83
CA LYS A 39 -5.23 -11.25 -13.66
C LYS A 39 -4.88 -10.99 -15.11
N THR A 40 -5.40 -11.84 -16.00
CA THR A 40 -5.13 -11.78 -17.44
C THR A 40 -6.45 -11.69 -18.22
N GLU A 41 -6.39 -11.16 -19.45
CA GLU A 41 -7.58 -11.05 -20.31
C GLU A 41 -8.24 -12.40 -20.60
N GLU A 42 -7.45 -13.46 -20.76
CA GLU A 42 -7.94 -14.80 -21.09
C GLU A 42 -8.81 -15.43 -19.99
N VAL A 43 -8.48 -15.19 -18.73
CA VAL A 43 -9.13 -15.84 -17.57
C VAL A 43 -10.09 -14.88 -16.86
N ASP A 44 -9.71 -13.61 -16.72
CA ASP A 44 -10.43 -12.63 -15.90
C ASP A 44 -11.11 -11.53 -16.74
N GLY A 45 -10.85 -11.45 -18.05
CA GLY A 45 -11.42 -10.42 -18.95
C GLY A 45 -10.74 -9.05 -18.88
N TYR A 46 -9.66 -8.90 -18.10
CA TYR A 46 -8.85 -7.68 -18.01
C TYR A 46 -7.47 -7.95 -17.40
N ASN A 47 -6.56 -6.98 -17.56
CA ASN A 47 -5.21 -7.03 -16.98
C ASN A 47 -5.14 -6.30 -15.63
N ALA A 48 -4.76 -6.99 -14.56
CA ALA A 48 -4.51 -6.38 -13.25
C ALA A 48 -3.59 -7.21 -12.35
N ILE A 49 -3.07 -6.59 -11.30
CA ILE A 49 -2.32 -7.26 -10.23
C ILE A 49 -3.11 -7.13 -8.92
N GLN A 50 -3.37 -8.26 -8.26
CA GLN A 50 -3.92 -8.29 -6.93
C GLN A 50 -2.80 -8.30 -5.90
N VAL A 51 -2.84 -7.34 -4.98
CA VAL A 51 -1.86 -7.19 -3.91
C VAL A 51 -2.54 -7.40 -2.56
N GLY A 52 -1.96 -8.25 -1.73
CA GLY A 52 -2.32 -8.43 -0.32
C GLY A 52 -1.53 -7.49 0.57
N TYR A 53 -2.16 -7.03 1.65
CA TYR A 53 -1.60 -6.08 2.60
C TYR A 53 -1.92 -6.50 4.03
N GLU A 54 -0.88 -6.58 4.87
CA GLU A 54 -0.91 -7.05 6.26
C GLU A 54 -1.45 -8.47 6.48
N ASP A 55 -0.82 -9.20 7.39
CA ASP A 55 -1.34 -10.48 7.83
C ASP A 55 -2.50 -10.27 8.81
N LYS A 56 -3.63 -10.92 8.54
CA LYS A 56 -4.73 -10.96 9.47
C LYS A 56 -4.46 -12.02 10.54
N LYS A 57 -4.50 -11.62 11.82
CA LYS A 57 -4.41 -12.56 12.95
C LYS A 57 -5.49 -13.64 12.85
N SER A 58 -5.12 -14.89 13.06
CA SER A 58 -6.06 -16.01 13.09
C SER A 58 -7.05 -15.84 14.24
N LEU A 59 -8.35 -16.00 13.92
CA LEU A 59 -9.38 -16.04 14.95
C LEU A 59 -9.26 -17.41 15.65
N GLN A 60 -8.77 -17.43 16.89
CA GLN A 60 -8.92 -18.61 17.74
C GLN A 60 -10.40 -18.79 18.04
N LYS A 61 -11.04 -19.75 17.36
CA LYS A 61 -12.38 -20.21 17.71
C LYS A 61 -12.29 -20.82 19.13
N ARG A 62 -13.08 -20.27 20.05
CA ARG A 62 -13.33 -20.87 21.36
C ARG A 62 -14.03 -22.21 21.21
#